data_AF-A0A3D4MC59-F1
#
_entry.id   AF-A0A3D4MC59-F1
#
_cell.length_a   1.000
_cell.length_b   1.000
_cell.length_c   1.000
_cell.angle_alpha   90.00
_cell.angle_beta   90.00
_cell.angle_gamma   90.00
#
_symmetry.space_group_name_H-M   'P 1'
#
loop_
_entity.id
_entity.type
_entity.pdbx_description
1 polymer ?
#
loop_
_entity_poly.entity_id
_entity_poly.type
_entity_poly.pdbx_seq_one_letter_code
_entity_poly.pdbx_strand_id
1 'polypeptide(L)'
;DVGHTPFAHVGEDALAECMKPYGGFDHNDQTLRVVTKLEKKYPDFDGLNLTWESLEGLVKHNGPVVRKSQKKSHFEVTLDELRHKIDLKLDTYASLEAQIA
;
A
#
# COMPACT_ATOMS: atom_id res chain seq x y z
N ASP A 1 6.72 -1.88 5.45
CA ASP A 1 8.12 -1.45 5.27
C ASP A 1 8.92 -2.11 4.14
N VAL A 2 8.44 -3.18 3.49
CA VAL A 2 9.14 -3.74 2.32
C VAL A 2 9.22 -2.79 1.12
N GLY A 3 8.37 -1.76 1.09
CA GLY A 3 8.38 -0.71 0.06
C GLY A 3 9.32 0.47 0.33
N HIS A 4 10.04 0.49 1.46
CA HIS A 4 10.95 1.59 1.76
C HIS A 4 12.08 1.66 0.74
N THR A 5 12.40 2.88 0.33
CA THR A 5 13.57 3.17 -0.48
C THR A 5 14.85 2.93 0.31
N PRO A 6 15.99 2.67 -0.36
CA PRO A 6 17.30 2.85 0.25
C PRO A 6 17.40 4.24 0.89
N PHE A 7 18.17 4.37 1.97
CA PHE A 7 18.35 5.64 2.70
C PHE A 7 17.11 6.21 3.41
N ALA A 8 16.08 5.37 3.66
CA ALA A 8 14.90 5.72 4.45
C ALA A 8 14.22 7.02 3.96
N HIS A 9 13.80 7.91 4.87
CA HIS A 9 13.04 9.12 4.53
C HIS A 9 13.76 10.02 3.52
N VAL A 10 15.09 10.13 3.58
CA VAL A 10 15.85 10.95 2.62
C VAL A 10 15.76 10.38 1.20
N GLY A 11 15.81 9.04 1.10
CA GLY A 11 15.61 8.36 -0.18
C GLY A 11 14.19 8.49 -0.70
N GLU A 12 13.21 8.48 0.20
CA GLU A 12 11.80 8.65 -0.15
C GLU A 12 11.52 10.06 -0.66
N ASP A 13 12.00 11.09 0.02
CA ASP A 13 11.87 12.49 -0.41
C ASP A 13 12.50 12.70 -1.79
N ALA A 14 13.71 12.17 -2.00
CA ALA A 14 14.42 12.27 -3.27
C ALA A 14 13.66 11.54 -4.39
N LEU A 15 13.16 10.33 -4.12
CA LEU A 15 12.42 9.55 -5.10
C LEU A 15 11.06 10.18 -5.40
N ALA A 16 10.36 10.71 -4.40
CA ALA A 16 9.09 11.41 -4.56
C ALA A 16 9.25 12.63 -5.47
N GLU A 17 10.34 13.40 -5.32
CA GLU A 17 10.68 14.52 -6.21
C GLU A 17 10.88 14.05 -7.65
N CYS A 18 11.71 13.03 -7.87
CA CYS A 18 11.97 12.48 -9.20
C CYS A 18 10.72 11.89 -9.85
N MET A 19 9.80 11.36 -9.03
CA MET A 19 8.58 10.70 -9.50
C MET A 19 7.41 11.66 -9.69
N LYS A 20 7.52 12.96 -9.35
CA LYS A 20 6.45 13.95 -9.57
C LYS A 20 5.80 13.90 -10.96
N PRO A 21 6.55 13.79 -12.08
CA PRO A 21 5.94 13.69 -13.42
C PRO A 21 5.20 12.38 -13.67
N TYR A 22 5.44 11.35 -12.85
CA TYR A 22 4.94 9.99 -13.00
C TYR A 22 3.87 9.61 -11.96
N GLY A 23 3.33 10.60 -11.24
CA GLY A 23 2.32 10.38 -10.20
C GLY A 23 2.88 10.26 -8.78
N GLY A 24 4.18 10.51 -8.58
CA GLY A 24 4.88 10.54 -7.30
C GLY A 24 5.24 9.18 -6.73
N PHE A 25 5.60 9.16 -5.44
CA PHE A 25 6.02 7.97 -4.72
C PHE A 25 5.54 8.04 -3.27
N ASP A 26 5.09 6.90 -2.74
CA ASP A 26 4.72 6.69 -1.35
C ASP A 26 5.14 5.27 -0.95
N HIS A 27 5.89 5.13 0.14
CA HIS A 27 6.42 3.84 0.58
C HIS A 27 5.34 2.81 0.96
N ASN A 28 4.14 3.25 1.37
CA ASN A 28 3.02 2.38 1.72
C ASN A 28 2.35 1.82 0.46
N ASP A 29 2.08 2.66 -0.54
CA ASP A 29 1.58 2.17 -1.84
C ASP A 29 2.60 1.25 -2.51
N GLN A 30 3.90 1.58 -2.43
CA GLN A 30 4.96 0.70 -2.92
C GLN A 30 5.02 -0.62 -2.17
N THR A 31 4.78 -0.62 -0.85
CA THR A 31 4.66 -1.86 -0.06
C THR A 31 3.54 -2.75 -0.61
N LEU A 32 2.36 -2.18 -0.89
CA LEU A 32 1.25 -2.92 -1.51
C LEU A 32 1.63 -3.45 -2.89
N ARG A 33 2.30 -2.63 -3.69
CA ARG A 33 2.73 -3.01 -5.05
C ARG A 33 3.70 -4.19 -5.03
N VAL A 34 4.62 -4.23 -4.08
CA VAL A 34 5.56 -5.35 -3.90
C VAL A 34 4.78 -6.63 -3.61
N VAL A 35 3.93 -6.64 -2.59
CA VAL A 35 3.27 -7.87 -2.11
C VAL A 35 2.11 -8.33 -2.99
N THR A 36 1.57 -7.47 -3.86
CA THR A 36 0.43 -7.82 -4.72
C THR A 36 0.78 -7.94 -6.21
N LYS A 37 1.96 -7.47 -6.64
CA LYS A 37 2.32 -7.45 -8.08
C LYS A 37 3.79 -7.79 -8.39
N LEU A 38 4.74 -7.18 -7.69
CA LEU A 38 6.15 -7.21 -8.11
C LEU A 38 6.87 -8.50 -7.70
N GLU A 39 6.53 -9.08 -6.54
CA GLU A 39 7.08 -10.37 -6.15
C GLU A 39 6.62 -11.46 -7.11
N LYS A 40 7.56 -12.26 -7.62
CA LYS A 40 7.33 -13.36 -8.57
C LYS A 40 7.96 -14.65 -8.03
N LYS A 41 7.47 -15.10 -6.88
CA LYS A 41 7.94 -16.34 -6.24
C LYS A 41 7.12 -17.57 -6.62
N TYR A 42 5.93 -17.35 -7.18
CA TYR A 42 5.00 -18.41 -7.56
C TYR A 42 4.70 -18.30 -9.07
N PRO A 43 4.57 -19.44 -9.78
CA PRO A 43 4.36 -19.43 -11.23
C PRO A 43 2.95 -19.03 -11.65
N ASP A 44 1.96 -19.27 -10.80
CA ASP A 44 0.53 -19.16 -11.17
C ASP A 44 -0.06 -17.77 -10.90
N PHE A 45 0.61 -16.95 -10.10
CA PHE A 45 0.11 -15.63 -9.72
C PHE A 45 1.25 -14.66 -9.37
N ASP A 46 0.90 -13.38 -9.49
CA ASP A 46 1.76 -12.27 -9.11
C ASP A 46 1.61 -11.92 -7.63
N GLY A 47 2.66 -11.37 -7.03
CA GLY A 47 2.69 -11.04 -5.62
C GLY A 47 2.85 -12.26 -4.73
N LEU A 48 2.39 -12.12 -3.49
CA LEU A 48 2.56 -13.11 -2.42
C LEU A 48 1.26 -13.81 -2.02
N ASN A 49 0.13 -13.43 -2.62
CA ASN A 49 -1.20 -13.98 -2.31
C ASN A 49 -1.49 -13.99 -0.79
N LEU A 50 -1.22 -12.84 -0.15
CA LEU A 50 -1.47 -12.68 1.29
C LEU A 50 -2.95 -12.78 1.60
N THR A 51 -3.27 -13.15 2.85
CA THR A 51 -4.65 -13.17 3.32
C THR A 51 -5.25 -11.77 3.33
N TRP A 52 -6.58 -11.72 3.38
CA TRP A 52 -7.31 -10.48 3.44
C TRP A 52 -6.89 -9.64 4.64
N GLU A 53 -6.74 -10.25 5.81
CA GLU A 53 -6.37 -9.60 7.08
C GLU A 53 -4.95 -9.03 7.03
N SER A 54 -4.00 -9.73 6.40
CA SER A 54 -2.64 -9.20 6.22
C SER A 54 -2.63 -7.98 5.30
N LEU A 55 -3.38 -8.02 4.20
CA LEU A 55 -3.51 -6.85 3.30
C LEU A 55 -4.24 -5.69 3.99
N GLU A 56 -5.30 -6.00 4.74
CA GLU A 56 -6.05 -5.03 5.53
C GLU A 56 -5.14 -4.31 6.55
N GLY A 57 -4.34 -5.07 7.29
CA GLY A 57 -3.40 -4.56 8.28
C GLY A 57 -2.35 -3.65 7.67
N LEU A 58 -1.76 -4.04 6.53
CA LEU A 58 -0.79 -3.21 5.81
C LEU A 58 -1.36 -1.85 5.41
N VAL A 59 -2.56 -1.86 4.82
CA VAL A 59 -3.21 -0.63 4.35
C VAL A 59 -3.63 0.28 5.51
N LYS A 60 -4.09 -0.31 6.62
CA LYS A 60 -4.73 0.43 7.73
C LYS A 60 -3.86 0.55 8.98
N HIS A 61 -2.55 0.33 8.88
CA HIS A 61 -1.64 0.38 10.04
C HIS A 61 -1.63 1.75 10.74
N ASN A 62 -1.94 2.84 10.02
CA ASN A 62 -2.09 4.19 10.57
C ASN A 62 -3.55 4.59 10.88
N GLY A 63 -4.49 3.64 10.80
CA GLY A 63 -5.92 3.85 10.94
C GLY A 63 -6.67 3.90 9.60
N PRO A 64 -7.93 4.36 9.60
CA PRO A 64 -8.75 4.44 8.39
C PRO A 64 -8.12 5.34 7.33
N VAL A 65 -8.01 4.84 6.10
CA VAL A 65 -7.39 5.54 4.97
C VAL A 65 -8.37 6.54 4.34
N VAL A 66 -9.65 6.19 4.24
CA VAL A 66 -10.67 7.10 3.73
C VAL A 66 -11.28 7.88 4.89
N ARG A 67 -10.76 9.09 5.13
CA ARG A 67 -11.44 10.07 5.99
C ARG A 67 -12.40 10.90 5.14
N LYS A 68 -13.64 11.09 5.61
CA LYS A 68 -14.73 11.86 4.94
C LYS A 68 -14.36 13.30 4.52
N SER A 69 -13.18 13.80 4.89
CA SER A 69 -12.70 15.16 4.62
C SER A 69 -11.34 15.26 3.92
N GLN A 70 -10.65 14.16 3.62
CA GLN A 70 -9.35 14.21 2.93
C GLN A 70 -9.51 14.07 1.41
N LYS A 71 -8.89 15.00 0.66
CA LYS A 71 -8.69 14.83 -0.78
C LYS A 71 -7.87 13.55 -0.99
N LYS A 72 -8.27 12.73 -1.97
CA LYS A 72 -7.48 11.60 -2.45
C LYS A 72 -6.02 12.04 -2.58
N SER A 73 -5.13 11.38 -1.85
CA SER A 73 -3.71 11.48 -2.09
C SER A 73 -3.46 11.05 -3.54
N HIS A 74 -2.72 11.84 -4.31
CA HIS A 74 -2.47 11.55 -5.73
C HIS A 74 -1.54 10.35 -5.92
N PHE A 75 -1.05 9.77 -4.82
CA PHE A 75 0.07 8.83 -4.75
C PHE A 75 -0.36 7.35 -4.53
N GLU A 76 -1.65 7.08 -4.35
CA GLU A 76 -2.19 5.75 -3.97
C GLU A 76 -2.65 4.92 -5.18
N VAL A 77 -1.80 4.74 -6.20
CA VAL A 77 -2.19 4.06 -7.45
C VAL A 77 -2.53 2.59 -7.19
N THR A 78 -1.69 1.88 -6.44
CA THR A 78 -1.89 0.45 -6.18
C THR A 78 -3.09 0.22 -5.29
N LEU A 79 -3.26 1.05 -4.25
CA LEU A 79 -4.43 0.99 -3.39
C LEU A 79 -5.73 1.27 -4.18
N ASP A 80 -5.71 2.22 -5.12
CA ASP A 80 -6.84 2.51 -5.99
C ASP A 80 -7.22 1.31 -6.86
N GLU A 81 -6.25 0.55 -7.35
CA GLU A 81 -6.51 -0.69 -8.09
C GLU A 81 -7.01 -1.82 -7.17
N LEU A 82 -6.44 -1.96 -5.98
CA LEU A 82 -6.79 -3.01 -5.03
C LEU A 82 -8.21 -2.86 -4.51
N ARG A 83 -8.69 -1.64 -4.25
CA ARG A 83 -10.08 -1.39 -3.79
C ARG A 83 -11.14 -1.88 -4.78
N HIS A 84 -10.77 -2.04 -6.06
CA HIS A 84 -11.66 -2.54 -7.10
C HIS A 84 -11.67 -4.08 -7.18
N LYS A 85 -10.72 -4.74 -6.52
CA LYS A 85 -10.58 -6.20 -6.49
C LYS A 85 -11.00 -6.80 -5.15
N ILE A 86 -10.75 -6.08 -4.05
CA ILE A 86 -10.94 -6.55 -2.68
C ILE A 86 -11.53 -5.41 -1.85
N ASP A 87 -12.64 -5.66 -1.16
CA ASP A 87 -13.18 -4.71 -0.19
C ASP A 87 -12.39 -4.80 1.13
N LEU A 88 -11.51 -3.82 1.35
CA LEU A 88 -10.65 -3.73 2.55
C LEU A 88 -11.26 -2.85 3.67
N LYS A 89 -12.51 -2.39 3.51
CA LYS A 89 -13.20 -1.52 4.49
C LYS A 89 -12.33 -0.35 4.94
N LEU A 90 -11.92 0.48 3.97
CA LEU A 90 -10.91 1.53 4.13
C LEU A 90 -11.35 2.67 5.09
N ASP A 91 -12.64 2.74 5.41
CA ASP A 91 -13.24 3.71 6.33
C ASP A 91 -13.29 3.22 7.79
N THR A 92 -12.92 1.97 8.06
CA THR A 92 -12.83 1.41 9.42
C THR A 92 -11.39 1.31 9.89
N TYR A 93 -11.18 1.08 11.20
CA TYR A 93 -9.87 0.65 11.70
C TYR A 93 -9.55 -0.77 11.22
N ALA A 94 -8.28 -1.16 11.31
CA ALA A 94 -7.84 -2.54 11.08
C ALA A 94 -8.54 -3.49 12.06
N SER A 95 -8.90 -4.68 11.59
CA SER A 95 -9.45 -5.76 12.43
C SER A 95 -8.46 -6.19 13.51
N LEU A 96 -8.92 -7.00 14.47
CA LEU A 96 -8.05 -7.54 15.51
C LEU A 96 -7.04 -8.51 14.91
N GLU A 97 -7.49 -9.33 13.96
CA GLU A 97 -6.69 -10.28 13.21
C GLU A 97 -5.56 -9.56 12.46
N ALA A 98 -5.87 -8.43 11.81
CA ALA A 98 -4.90 -7.60 11.12
C ALA A 98 -3.87 -6.92 12.04
N GLN A 99 -4.19 -6.71 13.32
CA GLN A 99 -3.26 -6.14 14.31
C GLN A 99 -2.30 -7.18 14.90
N ILE A 100 -2.63 -8.47 14.79
CA ILE A 100 -1.84 -9.58 15.32
C ILE A 100 -0.98 -10.25 14.22
N ALA A 101 -1.39 -10.11 12.96
CA ALA A 101 -0.75 -10.70 11.78
C ALA A 101 0.66 -10.17 11.47
#